data_AF-A0AAE6MA93-F1
#
_entry.id   AF-A0AAE6MA93-F1
#
_cell.length_a   1.000
_cell.length_b   1.000
_cell.length_c   1.000
_cell.angle_alpha   90.00
_cell.angle_beta   90.00
_cell.angle_gamma   90.00
#
_symmetry.space_group_name_H-M   'P 1'
#
loop_
_entity.id
_entity.type
_entity.pdbx_description
1 polymer ?
#
loop_
_entity_poly.entity_id
_entity_poly.type
_entity_poly.pdbx_seq_one_letter_code
_entity_poly.pdbx_strand_id
1 'polypeptide(L)'
;MKQNKKLKLFNSPLKQFIWAFLAIHLIGIGLNILIKMAKEQNEKLVAYIVINRASTNPFLYKKIESLRNFIEELEQDYIKLSQTIIYERERYKVATQLGLGVVEMKDGNKAEQEIRDLCNEICT
;
A
#
# COMPACT_ATOMS: atom_id res chain seq x y z
N MET A 1 -11.16 22.37 -37.55
CA MET A 1 -10.98 21.35 -36.49
C MET A 1 -11.21 21.99 -35.12
N LYS A 2 -12.45 22.01 -34.61
CA LYS A 2 -12.75 22.57 -33.26
C LYS A 2 -12.25 21.57 -32.22
N GLN A 3 -11.07 21.80 -31.63
CA GLN A 3 -10.65 21.05 -30.45
C GLN A 3 -11.70 21.22 -29.35
N ASN A 4 -12.30 20.11 -28.93
CA ASN A 4 -13.42 20.05 -28.01
C ASN A 4 -13.03 20.73 -26.68
N LYS A 5 -13.56 21.93 -26.39
CA LYS A 5 -13.25 22.70 -25.15
C LYS A 5 -13.47 21.88 -23.88
N LYS A 6 -14.41 20.92 -23.89
CA LYS A 6 -14.61 19.95 -22.81
C LYS A 6 -13.35 19.11 -22.55
N LEU A 7 -12.67 18.62 -23.58
CA LEU A 7 -11.47 17.78 -23.45
C LEU A 7 -10.28 18.53 -22.82
N LYS A 8 -10.09 19.82 -23.17
CA LYS A 8 -9.08 20.68 -22.52
C LYS A 8 -9.44 21.00 -21.07
N LEU A 9 -10.73 21.10 -20.76
CA LEU A 9 -11.21 21.35 -19.40
C LEU A 9 -11.01 20.13 -18.49
N PHE A 10 -11.12 18.90 -19.02
CA PHE A 10 -10.86 17.66 -18.27
C PHE A 10 -9.37 17.37 -18.05
N ASN A 11 -8.50 17.80 -18.96
CA ASN A 11 -7.06 17.53 -18.91
C ASN A 11 -6.24 18.63 -18.19
N SER A 12 -6.88 19.49 -17.39
CA SER A 12 -6.11 20.46 -16.60
C SER A 12 -5.46 19.77 -15.39
N PRO A 13 -4.18 20.08 -15.07
CA PRO A 13 -3.50 19.48 -13.93
C PRO A 13 -4.29 19.62 -12.63
N LEU A 14 -4.84 20.81 -12.37
CA LEU A 14 -5.62 21.09 -11.17
C LEU A 14 -6.88 20.20 -11.05
N LYS A 15 -7.59 19.95 -12.15
CA LYS A 15 -8.75 19.05 -12.12
C LYS A 15 -8.34 17.60 -11.96
N GLN A 16 -7.24 17.16 -12.59
CA GLN A 16 -6.70 15.81 -12.37
C GLN A 16 -6.33 15.59 -10.90
N PHE A 17 -5.73 16.58 -10.24
CA PHE A 17 -5.46 16.55 -8.79
C PHE A 17 -6.75 16.46 -7.97
N ILE A 18 -7.76 17.28 -8.27
CA ILE A 18 -9.06 17.24 -7.57
C ILE A 18 -9.73 15.88 -7.74
N TRP A 19 -9.75 15.34 -8.96
CA TRP A 19 -10.32 14.02 -9.23
C TRP A 19 -9.56 12.90 -8.54
N ALA A 20 -8.22 12.95 -8.51
CA ALA A 20 -7.40 11.98 -7.78
C ALA A 20 -7.68 12.04 -6.27
N PHE A 21 -7.73 13.24 -5.69
CA PHE A 21 -8.03 13.43 -4.27
C PHE A 21 -9.41 12.89 -3.90
N LEU A 22 -10.42 13.19 -4.72
CA LEU A 22 -11.80 12.79 -4.50
C LEU A 22 -11.98 11.27 -4.71
N ALA A 23 -11.28 10.69 -5.68
CA ALA A 23 -11.25 9.25 -5.88
C ALA A 23 -10.59 8.52 -4.69
N ILE A 24 -9.45 9.02 -4.19
CA ILE A 24 -8.77 8.44 -3.02
C ILE A 24 -9.69 8.45 -1.79
N HIS A 25 -10.39 9.56 -1.54
CA HIS A 25 -11.33 9.66 -0.42
C HIS A 25 -12.53 8.73 -0.58
N LEU A 26 -13.15 8.69 -1.76
CA LEU A 26 -14.29 7.80 -2.03
C LEU A 26 -13.89 6.32 -1.93
N ILE A 27 -12.73 5.95 -2.47
CA ILE A 27 -12.19 4.58 -2.39
C ILE A 27 -11.90 4.22 -0.93
N GLY A 28 -11.29 5.11 -0.15
CA GLY A 28 -10.99 4.87 1.26
C GLY A 28 -12.25 4.63 2.10
N ILE A 29 -13.26 5.50 1.94
CA ILE A 29 -14.54 5.35 2.65
C ILE A 29 -15.26 4.07 2.22
N GLY A 30 -15.34 3.82 0.91
CA GLY A 30 -16.00 2.63 0.38
C GLY A 30 -15.32 1.34 0.85
N LEU A 31 -13.99 1.30 0.86
CA LEU A 31 -13.22 0.15 1.33
C LEU A 31 -13.48 -0.12 2.82
N ASN A 32 -13.50 0.93 3.65
CA ASN A 32 -13.79 0.77 5.08
C ASN A 32 -15.18 0.14 5.31
N ILE A 33 -16.21 0.62 4.62
CA ILE A 33 -17.58 0.06 4.71
C ILE A 33 -17.59 -1.42 4.33
N LEU A 34 -16.90 -1.79 3.24
CA LEU A 34 -16.84 -3.18 2.80
C LEU A 34 -16.13 -4.09 3.81
N ILE A 35 -15.02 -3.63 4.39
CA ILE A 35 -14.30 -4.40 5.42
C ILE A 35 -15.19 -4.55 6.65
N LYS A 36 -15.91 -3.50 7.07
CA LYS A 36 -16.84 -3.55 8.20
C LYS A 36 -17.96 -4.56 7.97
N MET A 37 -18.59 -4.54 6.80
CA MET A 37 -19.63 -5.51 6.45
C MET A 37 -19.08 -6.95 6.43
N ALA A 38 -17.85 -7.15 5.96
CA ALA A 38 -17.20 -8.46 5.98
C ALA A 38 -16.87 -8.90 7.42
N LYS A 39 -16.47 -7.98 8.30
CA LYS A 39 -16.23 -8.23 9.72
C LYS A 39 -17.51 -8.63 10.46
N GLU A 40 -18.63 -8.02 10.13
CA GLU A 40 -19.95 -8.39 10.68
C GLU A 40 -20.36 -9.82 10.29
N GLN A 41 -19.90 -10.33 9.14
CA GLN A 41 -20.13 -11.71 8.71
C GLN A 41 -19.08 -12.70 9.24
N ASN A 42 -17.85 -12.24 9.44
CA ASN A 42 -16.74 -13.01 9.98
C ASN A 42 -16.09 -12.23 11.12
N GLU A 43 -16.52 -12.51 12.35
CA GLU A 43 -16.02 -11.84 13.56
C GLU A 43 -14.50 -11.99 13.75
N LYS A 44 -13.86 -12.99 13.13
CA LYS A 44 -12.40 -13.20 13.19
C LYS A 44 -11.62 -12.46 12.11
N LEU A 45 -12.29 -11.77 11.19
CA LEU A 45 -11.64 -11.02 10.11
C LEU A 45 -10.75 -9.91 10.68
N VAL A 46 -9.54 -9.83 10.15
CA VAL A 46 -8.61 -8.71 10.38
C VAL A 46 -8.04 -8.31 9.01
N ALA A 47 -8.14 -7.03 8.67
CA ALA A 47 -7.52 -6.46 7.49
C ALA A 47 -6.19 -5.79 7.87
N TYR A 48 -5.16 -5.99 7.04
CA TYR A 48 -3.84 -5.41 7.24
C TYR A 48 -3.54 -4.37 6.17
N ILE A 49 -3.08 -3.19 6.59
CA ILE A 49 -2.50 -2.16 5.73
C ILE A 49 -1.01 -2.43 5.63
N VAL A 50 -0.49 -2.66 4.43
CA VAL A 50 0.94 -2.91 4.20
C VAL A 50 1.56 -1.72 3.47
N ILE A 51 2.56 -1.09 4.07
CA ILE A 51 3.36 -0.06 3.40
C ILE A 51 4.32 -0.76 2.45
N ASN A 52 4.07 -0.62 1.14
CA ASN A 52 4.91 -1.21 0.10
C ASN A 52 5.70 -0.16 -0.68
N ARG A 53 6.72 -0.64 -1.40
CA ARG A 53 7.64 0.19 -2.21
C ARG A 53 8.18 1.40 -1.45
N ALA A 54 8.40 1.23 -0.14
CA ALA A 54 9.01 2.27 0.66
C ALA A 54 10.43 2.56 0.16
N SER A 55 10.84 3.82 0.09
CA SER A 55 12.21 4.14 -0.32
C SER A 55 13.21 3.62 0.72
N THR A 56 14.30 3.01 0.27
CA THR A 56 15.42 2.63 1.14
C THR A 56 16.27 3.82 1.57
N ASN A 57 15.96 5.03 1.10
CA ASN A 57 16.71 6.24 1.45
C ASN A 57 16.48 6.61 2.93
N PRO A 58 17.53 6.61 3.79
CA PRO A 58 17.39 6.92 5.21
C PRO A 58 16.76 8.28 5.50
N PHE A 59 16.96 9.29 4.63
CA PHE A 59 16.39 10.63 4.81
C PHE A 59 14.86 10.65 4.69
N LEU A 60 14.26 9.62 4.08
CA LEU A 60 12.81 9.50 3.93
C LEU A 60 12.15 8.73 5.09
N TYR A 61 12.93 8.23 6.06
CA TYR A 61 12.40 7.50 7.21
C TYR A 61 11.35 8.29 7.98
N LYS A 62 11.58 9.60 8.20
CA LYS A 62 10.60 10.48 8.89
C LYS A 62 9.25 10.56 8.17
N LYS A 63 9.23 10.45 6.84
CA LYS A 63 7.97 10.46 6.06
C LYS A 63 7.20 9.15 6.26
N ILE A 64 7.93 8.03 6.31
CA ILE A 64 7.35 6.71 6.61
C ILE A 64 6.78 6.74 8.02
N GLU A 65 7.53 7.22 9.01
CA GLU A 65 7.07 7.36 10.39
C GLU A 65 5.82 8.24 10.50
N SER A 66 5.81 9.40 9.82
CA SER A 66 4.63 10.27 9.80
C SER A 66 3.40 9.59 9.19
N LEU A 67 3.59 8.79 8.13
CA LEU A 67 2.51 8.00 7.52
C LEU A 67 2.01 6.92 8.45
N ARG A 68 2.92 6.22 9.16
CA ARG A 68 2.54 5.21 10.15
C ARG A 68 1.69 5.81 11.25
N ASN A 69 2.13 6.90 11.85
CA ASN A 69 1.38 7.58 12.91
C ASN A 69 -0.01 7.99 12.44
N PHE A 70 -0.12 8.54 11.22
CA PHE A 70 -1.41 8.88 10.63
C PHE A 70 -2.34 7.67 10.47
N ILE A 71 -1.81 6.51 10.09
CA ILE A 71 -2.61 5.28 9.95
C ILE A 71 -2.97 4.70 11.31
N GLU A 72 -2.05 4.72 12.27
CA GLU A 72 -2.27 4.26 13.65
C GLU A 72 -3.39 5.06 14.35
N GLU A 73 -3.51 6.37 14.07
CA GLU A 73 -4.65 7.20 14.51
C GLU A 73 -6.00 6.78 13.90
N LEU A 74 -5.98 6.12 12.75
CA LEU A 74 -7.17 5.65 12.02
C LEU A 74 -7.47 4.15 12.29
N GLU A 75 -6.65 3.47 13.08
CA GLU A 75 -6.82 2.05 13.34
C GLU A 75 -8.16 1.74 13.99
N GLN A 76 -8.73 0.62 13.56
CA GLN A 76 -9.94 0.04 14.10
C GLN A 76 -9.62 -1.38 14.54
N ASP A 77 -10.47 -1.99 15.36
CA ASP A 77 -10.28 -3.36 15.85
C ASP A 77 -10.13 -4.40 14.71
N TYR A 78 -10.65 -4.09 13.51
CA TYR A 78 -10.59 -4.93 12.32
C TYR A 78 -9.67 -4.42 11.20
N ILE A 79 -9.01 -3.26 11.34
CA ILE A 79 -8.02 -2.74 10.39
C ILE A 79 -6.75 -2.39 11.15
N LYS A 80 -5.66 -3.11 10.87
CA LYS A 80 -4.36 -2.94 11.54
C LYS A 80 -3.28 -2.54 10.54
N LEU A 81 -2.33 -1.73 10.98
CA LEU A 81 -1.11 -1.46 10.23
C LEU A 81 -0.12 -2.61 10.42
N SER A 82 0.39 -3.13 9.31
CA SER A 82 1.48 -4.09 9.29
C SER A 82 2.75 -3.47 9.89
N GLN A 83 3.40 -4.17 10.81
CA GLN A 83 4.72 -3.78 11.33
C GLN A 83 5.78 -3.94 10.25
N THR A 84 5.61 -4.94 9.39
CA THR A 84 6.51 -5.16 8.27
C THR A 84 6.32 -4.12 7.18
N ILE A 85 7.42 -3.52 6.71
CA ILE A 85 7.46 -2.56 5.60
C ILE A 85 8.21 -3.20 4.44
N ILE A 86 7.61 -3.17 3.25
CA ILE A 86 8.23 -3.70 2.04
C ILE A 86 8.94 -2.55 1.31
N TYR A 87 10.27 -2.61 1.25
CA TYR A 87 11.06 -1.57 0.60
C TYR A 87 11.22 -1.80 -0.89
N GLU A 88 11.37 -0.72 -1.65
CA GLU A 88 11.73 -0.80 -3.06
C GLU A 88 13.19 -1.24 -3.18
N ARG A 89 13.39 -2.48 -3.65
CA ARG A 89 14.70 -3.12 -3.78
C ARG A 89 14.85 -3.73 -5.17
N GLU A 90 16.06 -3.62 -5.73
CA GLU A 90 16.37 -4.21 -7.04
C GLU A 90 16.20 -5.73 -7.04
N ARG A 91 16.32 -6.38 -5.87
CA ARG A 91 16.17 -7.83 -5.73
C ARG A 91 14.81 -8.34 -6.22
N TYR A 92 13.73 -7.58 -6.04
CA TYR A 92 12.40 -7.96 -6.55
C TYR A 92 12.38 -8.02 -8.08
N LYS A 93 13.11 -7.13 -8.77
CA LYS A 93 13.24 -7.16 -10.24
C LYS A 93 14.07 -8.35 -10.71
N VAL A 94 15.21 -8.60 -10.05
CA VAL A 94 16.07 -9.75 -10.37
C VAL A 94 15.32 -11.07 -10.20
N ALA A 95 14.59 -11.24 -9.09
CA ALA A 95 13.77 -12.43 -8.86
C ALA A 95 12.74 -12.61 -9.98
N THR A 96 12.06 -11.54 -10.37
CA THR A 96 11.09 -11.56 -11.49
C THR A 96 11.74 -11.97 -12.82
N GLN A 97 12.92 -11.44 -13.13
CA GLN A 97 13.66 -11.78 -14.36
C GLN A 97 14.06 -13.26 -14.43
N LEU A 98 14.27 -13.88 -13.26
CA LEU A 98 14.63 -15.30 -13.14
C LEU A 98 13.40 -16.22 -13.03
N GLY A 99 12.18 -15.66 -13.00
CA GLY A 99 10.95 -16.43 -12.79
C GLY A 99 10.80 -16.95 -11.36
N LEU A 100 11.44 -16.30 -10.40
CA LEU A 100 11.47 -16.70 -8.99
C LEU A 100 10.76 -15.66 -8.11
N GLY A 101 10.18 -16.13 -7.00
CA GLY A 101 9.86 -15.32 -5.85
C GLY A 101 11.13 -14.92 -5.10
N VAL A 102 11.11 -13.76 -4.44
CA VAL A 102 12.30 -13.25 -3.74
C VAL A 102 12.81 -14.20 -2.64
N VAL A 103 11.90 -14.97 -2.02
CA VAL A 103 12.22 -15.99 -1.00
C VAL A 103 12.86 -17.26 -1.58
N GLU A 104 12.73 -17.49 -2.89
CA GLU A 104 13.30 -18.65 -3.60
C GLU A 104 14.74 -18.40 -4.04
N MET A 105 15.17 -17.13 -4.03
CA MET A 105 16.54 -16.72 -4.36
C MET A 105 17.57 -17.23 -3.35
N LYS A 106 17.17 -17.45 -2.08
CA LYS A 106 17.96 -18.04 -0.98
C LYS A 106 19.37 -17.42 -0.83
N ASP A 107 19.48 -16.11 -0.99
CA ASP A 107 20.73 -15.37 -0.87
C ASP A 107 20.83 -14.54 0.41
N GLY A 108 19.86 -14.63 1.32
CA GLY A 108 19.86 -13.89 2.58
C GLY A 108 19.65 -12.38 2.41
N ASN A 109 19.04 -11.97 1.29
CA ASN A 109 18.78 -10.57 1.00
C ASN A 109 17.74 -9.99 1.99
N LYS A 110 17.85 -8.70 2.32
CA LYS A 110 16.84 -8.00 3.13
C LYS A 110 15.42 -8.11 2.56
N ALA A 111 15.29 -8.15 1.23
CA ALA A 111 13.99 -8.35 0.56
C ALA A 111 13.37 -9.73 0.88
N GLU A 112 14.20 -10.76 1.02
CA GLU A 112 13.73 -12.09 1.44
C GLU A 112 13.21 -12.02 2.88
N GLN A 113 13.96 -11.40 3.79
CA GLN A 113 13.56 -11.27 5.19
C GLN A 113 12.25 -10.49 5.33
N GLU A 114 12.10 -9.36 4.62
CA GLU A 114 10.88 -8.55 4.63
C GLU A 114 9.64 -9.36 4.22
N ILE A 115 9.73 -10.23 3.21
CA ILE A 115 8.59 -11.08 2.82
C ILE A 115 8.34 -12.18 3.85
N ARG A 116 9.39 -12.76 4.44
CA ARG A 116 9.24 -13.76 5.51
C ARG A 116 8.55 -13.16 6.73
N ASP A 117 8.95 -11.96 7.13
CA ASP A 117 8.37 -11.24 8.27
C ASP A 117 6.89 -10.93 8.02
N LEU A 118 6.54 -10.47 6.82
CA LEU A 118 5.15 -10.22 6.44
C LEU A 118 4.32 -11.51 6.44
N CYS A 119 4.86 -12.62 5.94
CA CYS A 119 4.19 -13.92 6.00
C CYS A 119 3.95 -14.36 7.44
N ASN A 120 4.93 -14.21 8.32
CA ASN A 120 4.77 -14.55 9.75
C ASN A 120 3.70 -13.69 10.40
N GLU A 121 3.65 -12.40 10.09
CA GLU A 121 2.67 -11.45 10.64
C GLU A 121 1.23 -11.78 10.23
N ILE A 122 1.01 -12.25 8.99
CA ILE A 122 -0.33 -12.56 8.47
C ILE A 122 -0.78 -13.98 8.85
N CYS A 123 0.15 -14.92 9.02
CA CYS A 123 -0.15 -16.31 9.34
C CYS A 123 -0.28 -16.60 10.85
N THR A 124 -0.17 -15.59 11.72
CA THR A 124 -0.37 -15.69 13.17
C THR A 124 -1.84 -15.47 13.53
#